data_AF-A0A9X1C872-F1
#
_entry.id   AF-A0A9X1C872-F1
#
_cell.length_a   1.000
_cell.length_b   1.000
_cell.length_c   1.000
_cell.angle_alpha   90.00
_cell.angle_beta   90.00
_cell.angle_gamma   90.00
#
_symmetry.space_group_name_H-M   'P 1'
#
loop_
_entity.id
_entity.type
_entity.pdbx_description
1 polymer ?
#
loop_
_entity_poly.entity_id
_entity_poly.type
_entity_poly.pdbx_seq_one_letter_code
_entity_poly.pdbx_strand_id
1 'polypeptide(L)'
;MDYIEPLRVINTFLYLVVFVLFKGYRKKKLAIAMLLFFVSDFCVMNYNQLLYNNLTSIIRTLGYFFIALHLVPKFKLEMESKKALLAYSIVIIFCAVMFYELIDLMSLTLQDVFHKYLYFSYALVLLILLIIVGNYNFRYNSIQSTTSMYFIFSLIISDLFAFITYYLDMDAFYYPTRIFYIIGLATLTAYAVLPFRQEVLFKDETLAN
;
A
#
# COMPACT_ATOMS: atom_id res chain seq x y z
N MET A 1 22.50 -5.32 -3.45
CA MET A 1 21.09 -5.27 -3.94
C MET A 1 20.92 -5.73 -5.40
N ASP A 2 21.99 -6.11 -6.11
CA ASP A 2 21.97 -6.16 -7.60
C ASP A 2 21.24 -7.37 -8.22
N TYR A 3 21.16 -8.53 -7.56
CA TYR A 3 20.53 -9.74 -8.15
C TYR A 3 19.01 -9.85 -7.93
N ILE A 4 18.40 -8.79 -7.41
CA ILE A 4 17.24 -8.90 -6.53
C ILE A 4 16.07 -8.03 -6.99
N GLU A 5 16.39 -6.89 -7.60
CA GLU A 5 15.46 -5.97 -8.26
C GLU A 5 14.73 -6.64 -9.44
N PRO A 6 15.38 -7.52 -10.26
CA PRO A 6 14.69 -8.22 -11.34
C PRO A 6 13.54 -9.11 -10.86
N LEU A 7 13.66 -9.71 -9.67
CA LEU A 7 12.63 -10.57 -9.10
C LEU A 7 11.36 -9.79 -8.73
N ARG A 8 11.48 -8.51 -8.35
CA ARG A 8 10.30 -7.67 -8.10
C ARG A 8 9.53 -7.41 -9.39
N VAL A 9 10.24 -7.04 -10.45
CA VAL A 9 9.66 -6.85 -11.79
C VAL A 9 8.98 -8.12 -12.28
N ILE A 10 9.61 -9.29 -12.12
CA ILE A 10 9.01 -10.58 -12.49
C ILE A 10 7.71 -10.83 -11.71
N ASN A 11 7.71 -10.64 -10.38
CA ASN A 11 6.51 -10.85 -9.57
C ASN A 11 5.37 -9.91 -10.00
N THR A 12 5.66 -8.62 -10.16
CA THR A 12 4.66 -7.64 -10.57
C THR A 12 4.16 -7.91 -11.99
N PHE A 13 5.04 -8.38 -12.89
CA PHE A 13 4.65 -8.83 -14.22
C PHE A 13 3.69 -10.03 -14.17
N LEU A 14 4.00 -11.05 -13.38
CA LEU A 14 3.15 -12.24 -13.22
C LEU A 14 1.76 -11.84 -12.69
N TYR A 15 1.70 -11.01 -11.65
CA TYR A 15 0.42 -10.52 -11.13
C TYR A 15 -0.30 -9.61 -12.12
N LEU A 16 0.40 -8.81 -12.92
CA LEU A 16 -0.19 -8.00 -13.98
C LEU A 16 -0.82 -8.88 -15.06
N VAL A 17 -0.15 -9.96 -15.46
CA VAL A 17 -0.70 -10.95 -16.42
C VAL A 17 -1.98 -11.57 -15.87
N VAL A 18 -1.97 -12.05 -14.62
CA VAL A 18 -3.17 -12.60 -13.96
C VAL A 18 -4.28 -11.53 -13.90
N PHE A 19 -3.95 -10.30 -13.50
CA PHE A 19 -4.88 -9.19 -13.43
C PHE A 19 -5.56 -8.91 -14.78
N VAL A 20 -4.82 -8.97 -15.88
CA VAL A 20 -5.34 -8.77 -17.24
C VAL A 20 -6.19 -9.96 -17.70
N LEU A 21 -5.68 -11.19 -17.56
CA LEU A 21 -6.37 -12.42 -17.99
C LEU A 21 -7.76 -12.55 -17.35
N PHE A 22 -7.86 -12.23 -16.07
CA PHE A 22 -9.12 -12.29 -15.32
C PHE A 22 -9.91 -10.97 -15.32
N LYS A 23 -9.64 -10.06 -16.27
CA LYS A 23 -10.40 -8.82 -16.50
C LYS A 23 -10.44 -7.85 -15.31
N GLY A 24 -9.41 -7.86 -14.45
CA GLY A 24 -9.23 -6.89 -13.36
C GLY A 24 -9.19 -5.44 -13.86
N TYR A 25 -8.81 -5.22 -15.13
CA TYR A 25 -8.81 -3.91 -15.79
C TYR A 25 -10.18 -3.21 -15.84
N ARG A 26 -11.28 -3.93 -15.60
CA ARG A 26 -12.61 -3.34 -15.41
C ARG A 26 -12.62 -2.32 -14.27
N LYS A 27 -11.81 -2.53 -13.22
CA LYS A 27 -11.60 -1.54 -12.15
C LYS A 27 -10.49 -0.56 -12.57
N LYS A 28 -10.83 0.39 -13.44
CA LYS A 28 -9.88 1.32 -14.10
C LYS A 28 -8.83 1.93 -13.15
N LYS A 29 -9.24 2.40 -11.98
CA LYS A 29 -8.33 3.01 -10.98
C LYS A 29 -7.28 2.03 -10.45
N LEU A 30 -7.68 0.79 -10.16
CA LEU A 30 -6.75 -0.26 -9.73
C LEU A 30 -5.85 -0.75 -10.88
N ALA A 31 -6.36 -0.72 -12.11
CA ALA A 31 -5.56 -1.04 -13.30
C ALA A 31 -4.41 -0.03 -13.47
N ILE A 32 -4.70 1.27 -13.31
CA ILE A 32 -3.69 2.32 -13.34
C ILE A 32 -2.68 2.13 -12.20
N ALA A 33 -3.14 1.84 -10.98
CA ALA A 33 -2.25 1.56 -9.85
C ALA A 33 -1.31 0.37 -10.11
N MET A 34 -1.83 -0.72 -10.67
CA MET A 34 -1.04 -1.91 -11.00
C MET A 34 0.02 -1.62 -12.06
N LEU A 35 -0.32 -0.84 -13.09
CA LEU A 35 0.65 -0.39 -14.10
C LEU A 35 1.72 0.52 -13.50
N LEU A 36 1.34 1.44 -12.61
CA LEU A 36 2.30 2.32 -11.93
C LEU A 36 3.26 1.51 -11.04
N PHE A 37 2.78 0.50 -10.31
CA PHE A 37 3.67 -0.38 -9.54
C PHE A 37 4.63 -1.16 -10.44
N PHE A 38 4.17 -1.62 -11.59
CA PHE A 38 5.04 -2.28 -12.57
C PHE A 38 6.14 -1.35 -13.09
N VAL A 39 5.79 -0.13 -13.51
CA VAL A 39 6.77 0.87 -13.96
C VAL A 39 7.72 1.28 -12.83
N SER A 40 7.20 1.43 -11.61
CA SER A 40 8.04 1.69 -10.44
C SER A 40 9.08 0.61 -10.21
N ASP A 41 8.72 -0.67 -10.31
CA ASP A 41 9.68 -1.74 -10.07
C ASP A 41 10.78 -1.78 -11.15
N PHE A 42 10.50 -1.31 -12.38
CA PHE A 42 11.55 -1.07 -13.36
C PHE A 42 12.50 0.05 -12.94
N CYS A 43 11.97 1.15 -12.39
CA CYS A 43 12.82 2.25 -11.90
C CYS A 43 13.71 1.80 -10.74
N VAL A 44 13.24 0.87 -9.91
CA VAL A 44 14.01 0.30 -8.79
C VAL A 44 15.30 -0.40 -9.25
N MET A 45 15.39 -0.87 -10.51
CA MET A 45 16.63 -1.49 -11.02
C MET A 45 17.86 -0.56 -11.02
N ASN A 46 17.64 0.75 -10.91
CA ASN A 46 18.71 1.74 -10.84
C ASN A 46 18.56 2.64 -9.60
N TYR A 47 17.96 2.12 -8.52
CA TYR A 47 17.54 2.90 -7.35
C TYR A 47 18.68 3.64 -6.64
N ASN A 48 19.92 3.19 -6.82
CA ASN A 48 21.12 3.88 -6.32
C ASN A 48 21.35 5.26 -6.95
N GLN A 49 20.79 5.52 -8.12
CA GLN A 49 20.85 6.82 -8.76
C GLN A 49 19.69 7.70 -8.27
N LEU A 50 20.00 8.93 -7.82
CA LEU A 50 19.03 9.88 -7.27
C LEU A 50 17.80 10.09 -8.17
N LEU A 51 18.00 10.16 -9.49
CA LEU A 51 16.91 10.30 -10.47
C LEU A 51 15.92 9.13 -10.38
N TYR A 52 16.41 7.90 -10.39
CA TYR A 52 15.57 6.70 -10.36
C TYR A 52 14.93 6.48 -9.00
N ASN A 53 15.60 6.89 -7.92
CA ASN A 53 15.02 6.92 -6.59
C ASN A 53 13.82 7.89 -6.52
N ASN A 54 14.01 9.12 -7.00
CA ASN A 54 12.93 10.12 -7.12
C ASN A 54 11.76 9.61 -7.97
N LEU A 55 12.05 9.08 -9.17
CA LEU A 55 11.03 8.53 -10.06
C LEU A 55 10.27 7.38 -9.42
N THR A 56 10.97 6.46 -8.75
CA THR A 56 10.34 5.36 -8.01
C THR A 56 9.37 5.90 -6.97
N SER A 57 9.81 6.85 -6.14
CA SER A 57 8.97 7.46 -5.11
C SER A 57 7.76 8.17 -5.69
N ILE A 58 7.92 8.95 -6.78
CA ILE A 58 6.81 9.63 -7.47
C ILE A 58 5.81 8.61 -8.03
N ILE A 59 6.28 7.63 -8.78
CA ILE A 59 5.43 6.65 -9.47
C ILE A 59 4.68 5.79 -8.46
N ARG A 60 5.33 5.36 -7.36
CA ARG A 60 4.66 4.63 -6.27
C ARG A 60 3.63 5.48 -5.56
N THR A 61 3.97 6.74 -5.24
CA THR A 61 3.02 7.68 -4.63
C THR A 61 1.76 7.79 -5.49
N LEU A 62 1.92 7.93 -6.81
CA LEU A 62 0.80 7.96 -7.75
C LEU A 62 0.02 6.64 -7.73
N GLY A 63 0.69 5.48 -7.71
CA GLY A 63 0.05 4.17 -7.60
C GLY A 63 -0.86 4.07 -6.38
N TYR A 64 -0.34 4.44 -5.21
CA TYR A 64 -1.10 4.51 -3.96
C TYR A 64 -2.24 5.52 -4.01
N PHE A 65 -2.01 6.69 -4.62
CA PHE A 65 -3.05 7.69 -4.80
C PHE A 65 -4.22 7.15 -5.63
N PHE A 66 -3.96 6.39 -6.70
CA PHE A 66 -5.03 5.75 -7.49
C PHE A 66 -5.79 4.67 -6.72
N ILE A 67 -5.12 3.92 -5.83
CA ILE A 67 -5.79 3.03 -4.88
C ILE A 67 -6.70 3.84 -3.95
N ALA A 68 -6.21 4.95 -3.41
CA ALA A 68 -6.99 5.81 -2.52
C ALA A 68 -8.25 6.32 -3.25
N LEU A 69 -8.09 6.83 -4.47
CA LEU A 69 -9.22 7.26 -5.31
C LEU A 69 -10.22 6.13 -5.57
N HIS A 70 -9.79 4.88 -5.61
CA HIS A 70 -10.68 3.73 -5.78
C HIS A 70 -11.53 3.47 -4.52
N LEU A 71 -10.93 3.64 -3.34
CA LEU A 71 -11.54 3.30 -2.05
C LEU A 71 -12.23 4.48 -1.37
N VAL A 72 -11.89 5.74 -1.68
CA VAL A 72 -12.54 6.95 -1.14
C VAL A 72 -14.08 6.89 -1.22
N PRO A 73 -14.72 6.42 -2.32
CA PRO A 73 -16.18 6.30 -2.36
C PRO A 73 -16.79 5.35 -1.31
N LYS A 74 -15.99 4.47 -0.71
CA LYS A 74 -16.40 3.54 0.36
C LYS A 74 -16.23 4.16 1.76
N PHE A 75 -15.46 5.24 1.88
CA PHE A 75 -15.23 5.95 3.13
C PHE A 75 -16.49 6.66 3.62
N LYS A 76 -16.76 6.58 4.92
CA LYS A 76 -17.73 7.44 5.61
C LYS A 76 -17.21 7.85 6.98
N LEU A 77 -17.47 9.10 7.36
CA LEU A 77 -17.07 9.65 8.65
C LEU A 77 -17.70 8.92 9.84
N GLU A 78 -18.92 8.40 9.68
CA GLU A 78 -19.64 7.70 10.73
C GLU A 78 -19.09 6.27 10.89
N MET A 79 -18.41 6.02 12.02
CA MET A 79 -18.03 4.69 12.45
C MET A 79 -19.04 4.13 13.45
N GLU A 80 -19.50 2.90 13.21
CA GLU A 80 -20.53 2.25 14.03
C GLU A 80 -20.03 1.86 15.45
N SER A 81 -18.72 1.61 15.61
CA SER A 81 -18.13 1.19 16.89
C SER A 81 -17.11 2.19 17.41
N LYS A 82 -17.45 2.85 18.53
CA LYS A 82 -16.55 3.79 19.24
C LYS A 82 -15.26 3.12 19.73
N LYS A 83 -15.33 1.84 20.13
CA LYS A 83 -14.15 1.07 20.57
C LYS A 83 -13.21 0.77 19.39
N ALA A 84 -13.77 0.39 18.25
CA ALA A 84 -12.99 0.16 17.03
C ALA A 84 -12.35 1.45 16.53
N LEU A 85 -13.08 2.57 16.56
CA LEU A 85 -12.54 3.90 16.22
C LEU A 85 -11.36 4.28 17.12
N LEU A 86 -11.46 4.05 18.43
CA LEU A 86 -10.38 4.34 19.37
C LEU A 86 -9.13 3.50 19.09
N ALA A 87 -9.29 2.17 19.01
CA ALA A 87 -8.18 1.26 18.72
C ALA A 87 -7.51 1.60 17.38
N TYR A 88 -8.33 1.92 16.37
CA TYR A 88 -7.83 2.27 15.05
C TYR A 88 -7.13 3.63 15.00
N SER A 89 -7.63 4.62 15.74
CA SER A 89 -6.96 5.92 15.90
C SER A 89 -5.58 5.76 16.54
N ILE A 90 -5.44 4.88 17.54
CA ILE A 90 -4.14 4.57 18.16
C ILE A 90 -3.17 4.00 17.12
N VAL A 91 -3.62 3.06 16.29
CA VAL A 91 -2.80 2.48 15.21
C VAL A 91 -2.36 3.55 14.20
N ILE A 92 -3.26 4.45 13.78
CA ILE A 92 -2.91 5.55 12.86
C ILE A 92 -1.88 6.48 13.47
N ILE A 93 -2.06 6.89 14.73
CA ILE A 93 -1.11 7.76 15.43
C ILE A 93 0.25 7.09 15.51
N PHE A 94 0.28 5.81 15.90
CA PHE A 94 1.51 5.02 15.94
C PHE A 94 2.19 4.95 14.57
N CYS A 95 1.43 4.68 13.50
CA CYS A 95 1.97 4.70 12.13
C CYS A 95 2.50 6.08 11.72
N ALA A 96 1.82 7.17 12.10
CA ALA A 96 2.25 8.53 11.79
C ALA A 96 3.57 8.88 12.48
N VAL A 97 3.71 8.51 13.76
CA VAL A 97 4.97 8.66 14.52
C VAL A 97 6.07 7.83 13.86
N MET A 98 5.81 6.56 13.52
CA MET A 98 6.79 5.71 12.85
C MET A 98 7.26 6.29 11.50
N PHE A 99 6.34 6.80 10.67
CA PHE A 99 6.72 7.43 9.41
C PHE A 99 7.55 8.70 9.62
N TYR A 100 7.19 9.51 10.62
CA TYR A 100 7.96 10.70 10.96
C TYR A 100 9.40 10.36 11.36
N GLU A 101 9.56 9.45 12.32
CA GLU A 101 10.88 8.99 12.79
C GLU A 101 11.70 8.39 11.64
N LEU A 102 11.07 7.59 10.78
CA LEU A 102 11.73 7.00 9.62
C LEU A 102 12.22 8.07 8.65
N ILE A 103 11.40 9.08 8.34
CA ILE A 103 11.80 10.17 7.45
C ILE A 103 12.91 11.01 8.08
N ASP A 104 12.89 11.22 9.39
CA ASP A 104 13.93 11.97 10.10
C ASP A 104 15.27 11.23 10.05
N LEU A 105 15.26 9.92 10.36
CA LEU A 105 16.42 9.04 10.24
C LEU A 105 16.96 9.00 8.80
N MET A 106 16.07 8.87 7.81
CA MET A 106 16.45 8.94 6.40
C MET A 106 17.10 10.28 6.08
N SER A 107 16.67 11.39 6.70
CA SER A 107 17.24 12.71 6.40
C SER A 107 18.71 12.90 6.75
N LEU A 108 19.29 11.97 7.53
CA LEU A 108 20.73 11.87 7.74
C LEU A 108 21.49 11.34 6.50
N THR A 109 20.80 10.61 5.62
CA THR A 109 21.36 9.95 4.43
C THR A 109 20.77 10.49 3.12
N LEU A 110 19.67 11.25 3.16
CA LEU A 110 19.04 11.87 1.99
C LEU A 110 19.97 12.92 1.38
N GLN A 111 20.22 12.78 0.07
CA GLN A 111 21.14 13.65 -0.67
C GLN A 111 20.55 15.03 -1.01
N ASP A 112 19.23 15.21 -0.96
CA ASP A 112 18.55 16.43 -1.43
C ASP A 112 17.22 16.73 -0.70
N VAL A 113 16.89 18.02 -0.57
CA VAL A 113 15.67 18.54 0.07
C VAL A 113 14.42 18.13 -0.71
N PHE A 114 14.48 18.12 -2.05
CA PHE A 114 13.37 17.65 -2.88
C PHE A 114 13.03 16.18 -2.57
N HIS A 115 14.05 15.36 -2.38
CA HIS A 115 13.91 13.94 -2.04
C HIS A 115 13.19 13.75 -0.70
N LYS A 116 13.50 14.58 0.30
CA LYS A 116 12.80 14.61 1.61
C LYS A 116 11.31 14.93 1.46
N TYR A 117 10.95 15.93 0.65
CA TYR A 117 9.54 16.28 0.40
C TYR A 117 8.77 15.17 -0.31
N LEU A 118 9.41 14.44 -1.24
CA LEU A 118 8.80 13.27 -1.87
C LEU A 118 8.42 12.21 -0.83
N TYR A 119 9.31 11.91 0.13
CA TYR A 119 9.01 10.95 1.20
C TYR A 119 7.90 11.39 2.14
N PHE A 120 7.85 12.69 2.49
CA PHE A 120 6.71 13.22 3.25
C PHE A 120 5.40 13.06 2.50
N SER A 121 5.37 13.39 1.20
CA SER A 121 4.17 13.24 0.37
C SER A 121 3.74 11.77 0.26
N TYR A 122 4.71 10.87 0.11
CA TYR A 122 4.52 9.44 0.07
C TYR A 122 3.88 8.91 1.36
N ALA A 123 4.48 9.22 2.52
CA ALA A 123 3.97 8.82 3.83
C ALA A 123 2.56 9.37 4.09
N LEU A 124 2.29 10.61 3.68
CA LEU A 124 0.96 11.20 3.81
C LEU A 124 -0.10 10.41 3.03
N VAL A 125 0.21 10.02 1.78
CA VAL A 125 -0.69 9.20 0.96
C VAL A 125 -0.92 7.82 1.60
N LEU A 126 0.13 7.20 2.15
CA LEU A 126 0.00 5.93 2.86
C LEU A 126 -0.87 6.04 4.12
N LEU A 127 -0.72 7.11 4.90
CA LEU A 127 -1.57 7.37 6.08
C LEU A 127 -3.03 7.57 5.70
N ILE A 128 -3.31 8.33 4.63
CA ILE A 128 -4.66 8.51 4.11
C ILE A 128 -5.25 7.16 3.67
N LEU A 129 -4.46 6.33 2.98
CA LEU A 129 -4.88 4.99 2.57
C LEU A 129 -5.20 4.08 3.74
N LEU A 130 -4.37 4.11 4.79
CA LEU A 130 -4.67 3.40 6.03
C LEU A 130 -6.04 3.84 6.51
N ILE A 131 -6.25 5.14 6.76
CA ILE A 131 -7.52 5.68 7.29
C ILE A 131 -8.72 5.18 6.48
N ILE A 132 -8.63 5.25 5.15
CA ILE A 132 -9.70 4.82 4.25
C ILE A 132 -9.97 3.32 4.39
N VAL A 133 -8.93 2.48 4.37
CA VAL A 133 -9.13 1.03 4.39
C VAL A 133 -9.57 0.52 5.75
N GLY A 134 -9.08 1.11 6.84
CA GLY A 134 -9.55 0.78 8.18
C GLY A 134 -11.01 1.16 8.35
N ASN A 135 -11.40 2.35 7.91
CA ASN A 135 -12.82 2.76 7.91
C ASN A 135 -13.69 1.80 7.10
N TYR A 136 -13.26 1.46 5.90
CA TYR A 136 -13.97 0.53 5.03
C TYR A 136 -14.13 -0.84 5.69
N ASN A 137 -13.07 -1.37 6.31
CA ASN A 137 -13.13 -2.68 6.94
C ASN A 137 -13.99 -2.70 8.21
N PHE A 138 -13.87 -1.72 9.10
CA PHE A 138 -14.70 -1.71 10.32
C PHE A 138 -16.19 -1.48 10.05
N ARG A 139 -16.54 -0.92 8.89
CA ARG A 139 -17.92 -0.65 8.52
C ARG A 139 -18.64 -1.88 7.97
N TYR A 140 -17.98 -2.63 7.09
CA TYR A 140 -18.59 -3.76 6.39
C TYR A 140 -18.13 -5.12 6.93
N ASN A 141 -16.91 -5.21 7.46
CA ASN A 141 -16.26 -6.45 7.92
C ASN A 141 -16.46 -7.63 6.95
N SER A 142 -16.48 -7.33 5.65
CA SER A 142 -16.77 -8.28 4.59
C SER A 142 -15.48 -8.92 4.10
N ILE A 143 -15.59 -10.03 3.36
CA ILE A 143 -14.42 -10.61 2.66
C ILE A 143 -13.80 -9.57 1.71
N GLN A 144 -14.62 -8.72 1.08
CA GLN A 144 -14.13 -7.68 0.18
C GLN A 144 -13.33 -6.61 0.92
N SER A 145 -13.87 -6.06 2.01
CA SER A 145 -13.19 -5.03 2.80
C SER A 145 -11.94 -5.59 3.48
N THR A 146 -11.98 -6.83 3.96
CA THR A 146 -10.84 -7.52 4.57
C THR A 146 -9.74 -7.76 3.54
N THR A 147 -10.10 -8.19 2.32
CA THR A 147 -9.11 -8.35 1.22
C THR A 147 -8.46 -7.01 0.90
N SER A 148 -9.22 -5.90 0.95
CA SER A 148 -8.65 -4.57 0.74
C SER A 148 -7.66 -4.16 1.83
N MET A 149 -7.98 -4.50 3.07
CA MET A 149 -7.10 -4.30 4.22
C MET A 149 -5.79 -5.08 4.03
N TYR A 150 -5.86 -6.36 3.66
CA TYR A 150 -4.66 -7.16 3.46
C TYR A 150 -3.72 -6.60 2.40
N PHE A 151 -4.24 -6.14 1.25
CA PHE A 151 -3.33 -5.62 0.23
C PHE A 151 -2.70 -4.29 0.62
N ILE A 152 -3.47 -3.38 1.24
CA ILE A 152 -2.94 -2.07 1.65
C ILE A 152 -1.90 -2.24 2.76
N PHE A 153 -2.22 -2.98 3.81
CA PHE A 153 -1.29 -3.19 4.92
C PHE A 153 -0.03 -3.91 4.47
N SER A 154 -0.14 -4.94 3.63
CA SER A 154 1.02 -5.69 3.16
C SER A 154 1.92 -4.83 2.26
N LEU A 155 1.34 -4.02 1.36
CA LEU A 155 2.12 -3.09 0.55
C LEU A 155 2.83 -2.02 1.41
N ILE A 156 2.14 -1.45 2.40
CA ILE A 156 2.72 -0.44 3.31
C ILE A 156 3.85 -1.03 4.16
N ILE A 157 3.65 -2.21 4.75
CA ILE A 157 4.66 -2.90 5.54
C ILE A 157 5.87 -3.26 4.67
N SER A 158 5.64 -3.72 3.44
CA SER A 158 6.70 -3.95 2.47
C SER A 158 7.54 -2.71 2.25
N ASP A 159 6.92 -1.54 2.08
CA ASP A 159 7.67 -0.32 1.81
C ASP A 159 8.39 0.23 3.03
N LEU A 160 7.80 0.09 4.22
CA LEU A 160 8.47 0.38 5.47
C LEU A 160 9.76 -0.44 5.60
N PHE A 161 9.70 -1.74 5.33
CA PHE A 161 10.87 -2.61 5.37
C PHE A 161 11.86 -2.29 4.24
N ALA A 162 11.40 -1.92 3.05
CA ALA A 162 12.28 -1.49 1.97
C ALA A 162 13.08 -0.25 2.35
N PHE A 163 12.45 0.72 3.03
CA PHE A 163 13.14 1.91 3.53
C PHE A 163 14.14 1.57 4.63
N ILE A 164 13.78 0.71 5.58
CA ILE A 164 14.69 0.26 6.63
C ILE A 164 15.90 -0.44 6.01
N THR A 165 15.70 -1.35 5.06
CA THR A 165 16.81 -2.04 4.38
C THR A 165 17.70 -1.07 3.61
N TYR A 166 17.14 -0.15 2.84
CA TYR A 166 17.93 0.74 1.99
C TYR A 166 18.62 1.86 2.76
N TYR A 167 17.90 2.56 3.64
CA TYR A 167 18.40 3.78 4.29
C TYR A 167 19.08 3.54 5.63
N LEU A 168 18.76 2.43 6.32
CA LEU A 168 19.40 2.07 7.59
C LEU A 168 20.40 0.92 7.43
N ASP A 169 20.66 0.47 6.20
CA ASP A 169 21.60 -0.61 5.87
C ASP A 169 21.30 -1.92 6.63
N MET A 170 20.02 -2.19 6.88
CA MET A 170 19.56 -3.36 7.62
C MET A 170 19.06 -4.46 6.68
N ASP A 171 20.00 -5.29 6.20
CA ASP A 171 19.73 -6.40 5.28
C ASP A 171 18.70 -7.42 5.79
N ALA A 172 18.53 -7.57 7.10
CA ALA A 172 17.55 -8.51 7.67
C ALA A 172 16.10 -8.23 7.21
N PHE A 173 15.76 -6.96 6.95
CA PHE A 173 14.42 -6.53 6.52
C PHE A 173 14.12 -6.77 5.05
N TYR A 174 15.10 -7.30 4.33
CA TYR A 174 14.98 -7.65 2.94
C TYR A 174 13.95 -8.75 2.64
N TYR A 175 13.98 -9.86 3.39
CA TYR A 175 13.02 -10.96 3.19
C TYR A 175 11.59 -10.55 3.56
N PRO A 176 11.35 -9.89 4.70
CA PRO A 176 10.04 -9.33 5.02
C PRO A 176 9.50 -8.41 3.93
N THR A 177 10.31 -7.50 3.39
CA THR A 177 9.93 -6.64 2.26
C THR A 177 9.29 -7.45 1.14
N ARG A 178 9.94 -8.54 0.71
CA ARG A 178 9.46 -9.37 -0.39
C ARG A 178 8.19 -10.13 -0.09
N ILE A 179 8.11 -10.75 1.09
CA ILE A 179 6.95 -11.54 1.51
C ILE A 179 5.70 -10.66 1.50
N PHE A 180 5.79 -9.50 2.16
CA PHE A 180 4.69 -8.55 2.23
C PHE A 180 4.37 -7.94 0.86
N TYR A 181 5.35 -7.71 0.00
CA TYR A 181 5.11 -7.24 -1.36
C TYR A 181 4.29 -8.24 -2.19
N ILE A 182 4.66 -9.51 -2.15
CA ILE A 182 3.97 -10.59 -2.87
C ILE A 182 2.54 -10.76 -2.35
N ILE A 183 2.36 -10.79 -1.02
CA ILE A 183 1.02 -10.85 -0.40
C ILE A 183 0.19 -9.65 -0.83
N GLY A 184 0.78 -8.45 -0.85
CA GLY A 184 0.16 -7.22 -1.29
C GLY A 184 -0.35 -7.29 -2.72
N LEU A 185 0.51 -7.68 -3.67
CA LEU A 185 0.11 -7.82 -5.07
C LEU A 185 -0.92 -8.94 -5.30
N ALA A 186 -0.77 -10.07 -4.61
CA ALA A 186 -1.70 -11.18 -4.69
C ALA A 186 -3.10 -10.77 -4.24
N THR A 187 -3.20 -10.13 -3.08
CA THR A 187 -4.48 -9.69 -2.51
C THR A 187 -5.07 -8.48 -3.25
N LEU A 188 -4.24 -7.60 -3.82
CA LEU A 188 -4.70 -6.54 -4.74
C LEU A 188 -5.32 -7.14 -6.00
N THR A 189 -4.66 -8.14 -6.58
CA THR A 189 -5.15 -8.84 -7.78
C THR A 189 -6.44 -9.59 -7.47
N ALA A 190 -6.49 -10.32 -6.35
CA ALA A 190 -7.69 -10.99 -5.88
C ALA A 190 -8.83 -10.00 -5.64
N TYR A 191 -8.56 -8.86 -4.99
CA TYR A 191 -9.54 -7.79 -4.81
C TYR A 191 -10.06 -7.26 -6.14
N ALA A 192 -9.22 -7.17 -7.17
CA ALA A 192 -9.64 -6.65 -8.45
C ALA A 192 -10.51 -7.62 -9.27
N VAL A 193 -10.22 -8.91 -9.15
CA VAL A 193 -10.75 -9.98 -10.02
C VAL A 193 -11.94 -10.71 -9.42
N LEU A 194 -11.94 -10.96 -8.11
CA LEU A 194 -12.94 -11.82 -7.49
C LEU A 194 -14.33 -11.17 -7.48
N PRO A 195 -15.39 -11.94 -7.78
CA PRO A 195 -16.76 -11.48 -7.64
C PRO A 195 -17.16 -11.50 -6.16
N PHE A 196 -17.13 -10.34 -5.52
CA PHE A 196 -17.62 -10.20 -4.15
C PHE A 196 -19.14 -10.07 -4.11
N ARG A 197 -19.76 -10.61 -3.06
CA ARG A 197 -21.17 -10.39 -2.75
C ARG A 197 -21.42 -8.93 -2.38
N GLN A 198 -22.67 -8.50 -2.49
CA GLN A 198 -23.07 -7.18 -2.02
C GLN A 198 -22.80 -7.07 -0.50
N GLU A 199 -22.10 -6.01 -0.11
CA GLU A 199 -21.69 -5.80 1.28
C GLU A 199 -22.87 -5.31 2.12
N VAL A 200 -23.06 -5.92 3.29
CA VAL A 200 -24.03 -5.53 4.32
C VAL A 200 -23.27 -4.83 5.46
N LEU A 201 -23.91 -3.93 6.21
CA LEU A 201 -23.27 -3.27 7.34
C LEU A 201 -23.07 -4.28 8.47
N PHE A 202 -21.89 -4.26 9.10
CA PHE A 202 -21.53 -5.22 10.15
C PHE A 202 -22.50 -5.21 11.35
N LYS A 203 -23.10 -4.06 11.66
CA LYS A 203 -24.06 -3.91 12.75
C LYS A 203 -25.37 -4.66 12.51
N ASP A 204 -25.80 -4.77 11.26
CA ASP A 204 -27.05 -5.46 10.91
C ASP A 204 -26.92 -6.98 11.14
N GLU A 205 -25.71 -7.54 11.01
CA GLU A 205 -25.44 -8.95 11.35
C GLU A 205 -25.45 -9.22 12.86
N THR A 206 -25.04 -8.25 13.68
CA THR A 206 -25.05 -8.41 15.15
C THR A 206 -26.44 -8.32 15.77
N LEU A 207 -27.40 -7.72 15.06
CA LEU A 207 -28.80 -7.61 15.51
C LEU A 207 -29.69 -8.77 15.00
N ALA A 208 -29.16 -9.59 14.10
CA ALA A 208 -29.86 -10.74 13.51
C ALA A 208 -29.57 -12.09 14.22
N ASN A 209 -28.74 -12.07 15.28
CA ASN A 209 -28.43 -13.20 16.15
C ASN A 209 -28.83 -12.89 17.59
#